data_AF-A0A1I5FJL2-F1
#
_entry.id   AF-A0A1I5FJL2-F1
#
_cell.length_a   1.000
_cell.length_b   1.000
_cell.length_c   1.000
_cell.angle_alpha   90.00
_cell.angle_beta   90.00
_cell.angle_gamma   90.00
#
_symmetry.space_group_name_H-M   'P 1'
#
loop_
_entity.id
_entity.type
_entity.pdbx_description
1 polymer ?
#
loop_
_entity_poly.entity_id
_entity_poly.type
_entity_poly.pdbx_seq_one_letter_code
_entity_poly.pdbx_strand_id
1 'polypeptide(L)' 'MQTFTYEEIRKKALLHGVSDNKVHIGMWASLNGYIKTRKQIKKKVYTIYYAPQVQIFKTYRF' A
#
# COMPACT_ATOMS: atom_id res chain seq x y z
N MET A 1 4.15 -12.36 -0.10
CA MET A 1 3.86 -10.91 -0.11
C MET A 1 2.39 -10.72 -0.41
N GLN A 2 1.62 -10.11 0.50
CA GLN A 2 0.19 -9.89 0.27
C GLN A 2 0.01 -8.71 -0.70
N THR A 3 -0.85 -8.87 -1.71
CA THR A 3 -1.19 -7.81 -2.66
C THR A 3 -2.51 -7.17 -2.28
N PHE A 4 -2.54 -5.85 -2.30
CA PHE A 4 -3.73 -5.05 -2.08
C PHE A 4 -4.11 -4.28 -3.33
N THR A 5 -5.40 -4.19 -3.59
CA THR A 5 -5.97 -3.30 -4.59
C THR A 5 -5.97 -1.85 -4.10
N TYR A 6 -6.15 -0.91 -5.01
CA TYR A 6 -6.31 0.50 -4.65
C TYR A 6 -7.47 0.73 -3.68
N GLU A 7 -8.58 0.01 -3.83
CA GLU A 7 -9.75 0.14 -2.94
C GLU A 7 -9.46 -0.29 -1.51
N GLU A 8 -8.67 -1.35 -1.32
CA GLU A 8 -8.27 -1.81 0.01
C GLU A 8 -7.31 -0.83 0.69
N ILE A 9 -6.34 -0.30 -0.07
CA ILE A 9 -5.44 0.76 0.42
C ILE A 9 -6.23 2.03 0.75
N ARG A 10 -7.22 2.40 -0.07
CA ARG A 10 -8.12 3.52 0.18
C ARG A 10 -8.89 3.34 1.49
N LYS A 11 -9.52 2.18 1.71
CA LYS A 11 -10.23 1.90 2.97
C LYS A 11 -9.32 2.01 4.19
N LYS A 12 -8.10 1.47 4.11
CA LYS A 12 -7.11 1.60 5.19
C LYS A 12 -6.71 3.05 5.43
N ALA A 13 -6.38 3.79 4.38
CA ALA A 13 -6.00 5.20 4.49
C ALA A 13 -7.13 6.05 5.09
N LEU A 14 -8.38 5.83 4.67
CA LEU A 14 -9.56 6.50 5.23
C LEU A 14 -9.76 6.19 6.71
N LEU A 15 -9.55 4.94 7.15
CA LEU A 15 -9.58 4.57 8.57
C LEU A 15 -8.53 5.30 9.40
N HIS A 16 -7.39 5.65 8.80
CA HIS A 16 -6.33 6.44 9.44
C HIS A 16 -6.57 7.97 9.34
N GLY A 17 -7.71 8.42 8.83
CA GLY A 17 -8.04 9.84 8.71
C GLY A 17 -7.40 10.53 7.50
N VAL A 18 -6.88 9.78 6.53
CA VAL A 18 -6.36 10.36 5.29
C VAL A 18 -7.53 10.77 4.40
N SER A 19 -7.50 11.98 3.86
CA SER A 19 -8.52 12.45 2.91
C SER A 19 -8.63 11.54 1.68
N ASP A 20 -9.84 11.46 1.11
CA ASP A 20 -10.13 10.66 -0.08
C ASP A 20 -9.58 11.26 -1.38
N ASN A 21 -8.25 11.36 -1.46
CA ASN A 21 -7.56 11.85 -2.64
C ASN A 21 -6.50 10.84 -3.06
N LYS A 22 -6.44 10.52 -4.36
CA LYS A 22 -5.45 9.59 -4.94
C LYS A 22 -4.02 9.93 -4.54
N VAL A 23 -3.70 11.22 -4.45
CA VAL A 23 -2.38 11.70 -4.04
C VAL A 23 -2.11 11.37 -2.57
N HIS A 24 -3.01 11.74 -1.66
CA HIS A 24 -2.86 11.49 -0.22
C HIS A 24 -2.84 10.00 0.11
N ILE A 25 -3.71 9.20 -0.53
CA ILE A 25 -3.72 7.74 -0.39
C ILE A 25 -2.41 7.13 -0.90
N GLY A 26 -1.88 7.63 -2.02
CA GLY A 26 -0.60 7.21 -2.57
C GLY A 26 0.59 7.55 -1.66
N MET A 27 0.59 8.75 -1.06
CA MET A 27 1.56 9.16 -0.05
C MET A 27 1.49 8.27 1.19
N TRP A 28 0.29 8.06 1.72
CA TRP A 28 0.07 7.17 2.87
C TRP A 28 0.59 5.76 2.61
N ALA A 29 0.31 5.19 1.44
CA ALA A 29 0.81 3.89 1.04
C ALA A 29 2.35 3.86 1.03
N SER A 30 2.99 4.88 0.44
CA SER A 30 4.45 5.01 0.41
C SER A 30 5.06 5.14 1.82
N LEU A 31 4.44 5.91 2.71
CA LEU A 31 4.88 6.10 4.10
C LEU A 31 4.77 4.82 4.92
N ASN A 32 3.75 4.00 4.66
CA ASN A 32 3.58 2.70 5.29
C ASN A 32 4.46 1.60 4.63
N GLY A 33 5.29 1.94 3.65
CA GLY A 33 6.17 0.97 2.97
C GLY A 33 5.47 0.08 1.94
N TYR A 34 4.26 0.43 1.51
CA TYR A 34 3.61 -0.27 0.41
C TYR A 34 4.27 0.09 -0.92
N ILE A 35 4.64 -0.95 -1.67
CA ILE A 35 5.26 -0.78 -2.99
C ILE A 35 4.16 -0.76 -4.05
N LYS A 36 4.07 0.35 -4.80
CA LYS A 36 3.15 0.46 -5.94
C LYS A 36 3.76 -0.18 -7.18
N THR A 37 3.00 -1.03 -7.86
CA THR A 37 3.42 -1.65 -9.12
C THR A 37 2.27 -1.60 -10.12
N ARG A 38 2.62 -1.34 -11.38
CA ARG A 38 1.67 -1.42 -12.49
C ARG A 38 1.85 -2.77 -13.16
N LYS A 39 0.78 -3.55 -13.23
CA LYS A 39 0.76 -4.84 -13.90
C LYS A 39 -0.22 -4.80 -15.06
N GLN A 40 0.24 -5.19 -16.23
CA GLN A 40 -0.63 -5.34 -17.40
C GLN A 40 -1.21 -6.75 -17.40
N ILE A 41 -2.54 -6.85 -17.39
CA ILE A 41 -3.28 -8.11 -17.46
C ILE A 41 -4.33 -7.95 -18.56
N LYS A 42 -4.32 -8.84 -19.56
CA LYS A 42 -5.30 -8.84 -20.67
C LYS A 42 -5.48 -7.44 -21.32
N LYS A 43 -4.37 -6.77 -21.65
CA LYS A 43 -4.31 -5.41 -22.23
C LYS A 43 -4.84 -4.28 -21.33
N LYS A 44 -5.23 -4.54 -20.07
CA LYS A 44 -5.59 -3.51 -19.08
C LYS A 44 -4.48 -3.36 -18.04
N VAL A 45 -4.16 -2.12 -17.69
CA VAL A 45 -3.15 -1.79 -16.66
C VAL A 45 -3.84 -1.67 -15.31
N TYR A 46 -3.41 -2.50 -14.37
CA TYR A 46 -3.88 -2.48 -12.99
C TYR A 46 -2.78 -1.94 -12.08
N THR A 47 -3.17 -1.11 -11.12
CA THR A 47 -2.27 -0.66 -10.05
C THR A 47 -2.48 -1.56 -8.85
N ILE A 48 -1.43 -2.25 -8.45
CA ILE A 48 -1.40 -3.18 -7.32
C ILE A 48 -0.42 -2.66 -6.30
N TYR A 49 -0.77 -2.75 -5.02
CA TYR A 49 0.09 -2.40 -3.91
C TYR A 49 0.59 -3.68 -3.24
N TYR A 50 1.88 -3.78 -3.02
CA TYR A 50 2.47 -4.88 -2.26
C TYR A 50 2.62 -4.45 -0.81
N ALA A 51 2.14 -5.28 0.11
CA ALA A 51 2.34 -5.06 1.53
C ALA A 51 3.85 -4.99 1.83
N PRO A 52 4.30 -4.05 2.68
CA PRO A 52 5.63 -4.15 3.25
C PRO A 52 5.75 -5.53 3.91
N GLN A 53 6.84 -6.24 3.65
CA GLN A 53 7.24 -7.31 4.57
C GLN A 53 7.52 -6.61 5.89
N VAL A 54 6.66 -6.80 6.89
CA VAL A 54 6.96 -6.39 8.26
C VAL A 54 8.19 -7.18 8.65
N GLN A 55 9.35 -6.56 8.47
CA GLN A 55 10.59 -7.02 9.06
C GLN A 55 10.39 -6.84 10.56
N ILE A 56 10.07 -7.94 11.24
CA ILE A 56 10.09 -8.07 12.69
C ILE A 56 11.57 -8.01 13.11
N PHE A 57 12.22 -6.87 12.90
CA PHE A 57 13.57 -6.56 13.36
C PHE A 57 13.51 -5.37 14.31
N LYS A 58 12.59 -5.40 15.26
CA LYS A 58 12.60 -4.48 16.41
C LYS A 58 12.05 -5.18 17.64
N THR A 59 12.85 -6.09 18.21
CA THR A 59 13.05 -6.29 19.67
C THR A 59 13.95 -7.50 19.91
N TYR A 60 15.25 -7.33 19.64
CA TYR A 60 16.30 -7.94 20.46
C TYR A 60 17.40 -6.89 20.56
N ARG A 61 17.17 -5.93 21.45
CA ARG A 61 18.19 -5.01 21.94
C ARG A 61 18.57 -5.55 23.33
N PHE A 62 19.75 -6.18 23.36
CA PHE A 62 20.45 -6.82 24.48
C PHE A 62 19.90 -8.18 24.93
#